data_AF-A0A6P6RYL9-F1
#
_entry.id   AF-A0A6P6RYL9-F1
#
_cell.length_a   1.000
_cell.length_b   1.000
_cell.length_c   1.000
_cell.angle_alpha   90.00
_cell.angle_beta   90.00
_cell.angle_gamma   90.00
#
_symmetry.space_group_name_H-M   'P 1'
#
loop_
_entity.id
_entity.type
_entity.pdbx_description
1 polymer ?
#
loop_
_entity_poly.entity_id
_entity_poly.type
_entity_poly.pdbx_seq_one_letter_code
_entity_poly.pdbx_strand_id
1 'polypeptide(L)'
;MRDQSGAKAKVETFRYAATILTAVSGATAVYFAGVVAVSIMRPCDVPLNLWLIGAILLSLPATYTADKMKQLGFPASLWFEVSLLALAFIWMSAGTVMINMSTTCEVTAPLLWWSTFVTVSLFWCGAIGGVFFLLSIVLIPMFLAGGRTPQIL
;
A
#
# COMPACT_ATOMS: atom_id res chain seq x y z
N MET A 1 1.07 -13.95 37.57
CA MET A 1 0.77 -14.81 36.41
C MET A 1 0.47 -13.89 35.23
N ARG A 2 1.38 -13.81 34.24
CA ARG A 2 1.15 -12.98 33.04
C ARG A 2 -0.07 -13.53 32.31
N ASP A 3 -1.03 -12.66 31.99
CA ASP A 3 -2.22 -12.98 31.22
C ASP A 3 -1.84 -13.53 29.84
N GLN A 4 -1.69 -14.85 29.77
CA GLN A 4 -1.35 -15.59 28.56
C GLN A 4 -2.53 -15.62 27.58
N SER A 5 -3.75 -15.34 28.04
CA SER A 5 -4.96 -15.33 27.20
C SER A 5 -5.00 -14.09 26.31
N GLY A 6 -4.72 -12.91 26.88
CA GLY A 6 -4.67 -11.65 26.13
C GLY A 6 -3.53 -11.58 25.11
N ALA A 7 -2.36 -12.16 25.45
CA ALA A 7 -1.24 -12.23 24.52
C ALA A 7 -1.52 -13.13 23.30
N LYS A 8 -2.18 -14.28 23.50
CA LYS A 8 -2.59 -15.16 22.40
C LYS A 8 -3.63 -14.49 21.50
N ALA A 9 -4.66 -13.86 22.09
CA ALA A 9 -5.69 -13.16 21.33
C ALA A 9 -5.10 -12.04 20.45
N LYS A 10 -4.14 -11.26 20.97
CA LYS A 10 -3.47 -10.20 20.21
C LYS A 10 -2.69 -10.74 19.01
N VAL A 11 -1.98 -11.85 19.20
CA VAL A 11 -1.19 -12.50 18.13
C VAL A 11 -2.09 -13.07 17.03
N GLU A 12 -3.24 -13.66 17.39
CA GLU A 12 -4.20 -14.16 16.41
C GLU A 12 -4.85 -13.04 15.60
N THR A 13 -5.21 -11.92 16.23
CA THR A 13 -5.75 -10.76 15.51
C THR A 13 -4.76 -10.20 14.49
N PHE A 14 -3.48 -10.04 14.86
CA PHE A 14 -2.46 -9.56 13.91
C PHE A 14 -2.22 -10.55 12.77
N ARG A 15 -2.23 -11.85 13.06
CA ARG A 15 -2.07 -12.90 12.04
C ARG A 15 -3.26 -12.91 11.06
N TYR A 16 -4.48 -12.73 11.56
CA TYR A 16 -5.68 -12.66 10.74
C TYR A 16 -5.66 -11.42 9.82
N ALA A 17 -5.31 -10.25 10.37
CA ALA A 17 -5.16 -9.02 9.58
C ALA A 17 -4.11 -9.17 8.46
N ALA A 18 -2.94 -9.73 8.77
CA ALA A 18 -1.90 -9.99 7.78
C ALA A 18 -2.35 -10.96 6.68
N THR A 19 -3.14 -11.99 7.04
CA THR A 19 -3.69 -12.96 6.09
C THR A 19 -4.70 -12.31 5.14
N ILE A 20 -5.60 -11.48 5.66
CA ILE A 20 -6.56 -10.73 4.84
C ILE A 20 -5.82 -9.79 3.89
N LEU A 21 -4.85 -9.03 4.39
CA LEU A 21 -4.08 -8.10 3.56
C LEU A 21 -3.37 -8.82 2.42
N THR A 22 -2.80 -9.99 2.71
CA THR A 22 -2.16 -10.84 1.70
C THR A 22 -3.16 -11.34 0.66
N ALA A 23 -4.34 -11.80 1.10
CA ALA A 23 -5.39 -12.29 0.22
C ALA A 23 -5.93 -11.17 -0.70
N VAL A 24 -6.18 -9.98 -0.14
CA VAL A 24 -6.64 -8.81 -0.90
C VAL A 24 -5.58 -8.35 -1.91
N SER A 25 -4.31 -8.30 -1.48
CA SER A 25 -3.19 -7.95 -2.37
C SER A 25 -3.05 -8.96 -3.52
N GLY A 26 -3.15 -10.26 -3.22
CA GLY A 26 -3.10 -11.32 -4.22
C GLY A 26 -4.27 -11.26 -5.21
N ALA A 27 -5.50 -11.05 -4.73
CA ALA A 27 -6.68 -10.90 -5.59
C ALA A 27 -6.54 -9.67 -6.51
N THR A 28 -6.01 -8.56 -5.98
CA THR A 28 -5.77 -7.34 -6.75
C THR A 28 -4.70 -7.56 -7.82
N ALA A 29 -3.62 -8.28 -7.51
CA ALA A 29 -2.59 -8.63 -8.47
C ALA A 29 -3.12 -9.52 -9.61
N VAL A 30 -3.97 -10.50 -9.30
CA VAL A 30 -4.65 -11.34 -10.32
C VAL A 30 -5.57 -10.51 -11.19
N TYR A 31 -6.34 -9.59 -10.59
CA TYR A 31 -7.17 -8.66 -11.34
C TYR A 31 -6.34 -7.80 -12.31
N PHE A 32 -5.24 -7.20 -11.83
CA PHE A 32 -4.34 -6.42 -12.69
C PHE A 32 -3.70 -7.26 -13.80
N ALA A 33 -3.30 -8.49 -13.52
CA ALA A 33 -2.79 -9.40 -14.54
C ALA A 33 -3.85 -9.69 -15.63
N GLY A 34 -5.11 -9.88 -15.22
CA GLY A 34 -6.24 -10.02 -16.14
C GLY A 34 -6.46 -8.78 -17.00
N VAL A 35 -6.44 -7.59 -16.39
CA VAL A 35 -6.60 -6.31 -17.11
C VAL A 35 -5.49 -6.10 -18.13
N VAL A 36 -4.23 -6.39 -17.78
CA VAL A 36 -3.09 -6.32 -18.71
C VAL A 36 -3.28 -7.33 -19.85
N ALA A 37 -3.63 -8.59 -19.55
CA ALA A 37 -3.80 -9.62 -20.56
C ALA A 37 -4.84 -9.26 -21.63
N VAL A 38 -5.96 -8.63 -21.23
CA VAL A 38 -7.02 -8.23 -22.18
C VAL A 38 -6.74 -6.90 -22.89
N SER A 39 -5.87 -6.05 -22.32
CA SER A 39 -5.64 -4.68 -22.80
C SER A 39 -4.28 -4.48 -23.48
N ILE A 40 -3.41 -5.51 -23.51
CA ILE A 40 -2.05 -5.39 -24.05
C ILE A 40 -2.00 -5.03 -25.54
N MET A 41 -3.04 -5.39 -26.29
CA MET A 41 -3.17 -5.11 -27.73
C MET A 41 -3.93 -3.81 -28.03
N ARG A 42 -4.42 -3.09 -27.00
CA ARG A 42 -5.18 -1.85 -27.19
C ARG A 42 -4.21 -0.66 -27.27
N PRO A 43 -4.31 0.20 -28.31
CA PRO A 43 -3.46 1.38 -28.42
C PRO A 43 -3.81 2.38 -27.31
N CYS A 44 -2.79 2.86 -26.61
CA CYS A 44 -2.89 3.86 -25.57
C CYS A 44 -1.64 4.76 -25.66
N ASP A 45 -1.83 6.07 -25.53
CA ASP A 45 -0.76 7.08 -25.70
C ASP A 45 0.35 6.99 -24.65
N VAL A 46 0.05 6.34 -23.52
CA VAL A 46 0.93 6.25 -22.36
C VAL A 46 1.13 4.78 -22.01
N PRO A 47 2.32 4.34 -21.58
CA PRO A 47 2.61 2.94 -21.24
C PRO A 47 1.97 2.53 -19.90
N LEU A 48 0.66 2.61 -19.82
CA LEU A 48 -0.13 2.34 -18.61
C LEU A 48 -0.18 0.82 -18.30
N ASN A 49 -0.01 -0.02 -19.32
CA ASN A 49 0.30 -1.45 -19.19
C ASN A 49 1.57 -1.70 -18.36
N LEU A 50 2.63 -0.91 -18.60
CA LEU A 50 3.91 -1.05 -17.90
C LEU A 50 3.76 -0.66 -16.43
N TRP A 51 2.93 0.35 -16.15
CA TRP A 51 2.61 0.75 -14.79
C TRP A 51 1.93 -0.39 -14.01
N LEU A 52 0.92 -1.04 -14.61
CA LEU A 52 0.24 -2.20 -14.02
C LEU A 52 1.18 -3.38 -13.80
N ILE A 53 2.07 -3.67 -14.75
CA ILE A 53 3.10 -4.71 -14.58
C ILE A 53 4.00 -4.39 -13.39
N GLY A 54 4.46 -3.14 -13.28
CA GLY A 54 5.24 -2.71 -12.13
C GLY A 54 4.46 -2.77 -10.82
N ALA A 55 3.16 -2.47 -10.82
CA ALA A 55 2.31 -2.60 -9.65
C ALA A 55 2.16 -4.07 -9.19
N ILE A 56 1.99 -5.00 -10.13
CA ILE A 56 2.00 -6.44 -9.84
C ILE A 56 3.37 -6.85 -9.27
N LEU A 57 4.45 -6.39 -9.91
CA LEU A 57 5.82 -6.69 -9.49
C LEU A 57 6.17 -6.08 -8.14
N LEU A 58 5.56 -4.98 -7.72
CA LEU A 58 5.74 -4.40 -6.38
C LEU A 58 4.88 -5.10 -5.32
N SER A 59 3.73 -5.67 -5.73
CA SER A 59 2.80 -6.37 -4.82
C SER A 59 3.27 -7.76 -4.38
N LEU A 60 3.97 -8.51 -5.25
CA LEU A 60 4.43 -9.88 -4.95
C LEU A 60 5.67 -9.97 -4.02
N PRO A 61 6.71 -9.13 -4.16
CA PRO A 61 7.89 -9.16 -3.30
C PRO A 61 7.54 -8.75 -1.88
N ALA A 62 6.66 -7.76 -1.70
CA ALA A 62 6.31 -7.23 -0.37
C ALA A 62 5.92 -8.35 0.61
N THR A 63 5.26 -9.41 0.13
CA THR A 63 4.83 -10.53 0.97
C THR A 63 5.86 -11.65 1.07
N TYR A 64 6.49 -12.05 -0.05
CA TYR A 64 7.39 -13.22 -0.06
C TYR A 64 8.82 -12.87 0.42
N THR A 65 9.31 -11.69 0.07
CA THR A 65 10.68 -11.27 0.44
C THR A 65 10.76 -10.79 1.89
N ALA A 66 9.69 -10.24 2.47
CA ALA A 66 9.64 -9.89 3.89
C ALA A 66 9.82 -11.14 4.80
N ASP A 67 9.21 -12.27 4.44
CA ASP A 67 9.38 -13.51 5.22
C ASP A 67 10.76 -14.15 5.06
N LYS A 68 11.44 -13.93 3.92
CA LYS A 68 12.84 -14.33 3.75
C LYS A 68 13.82 -13.40 4.48
N MET A 69 13.54 -12.10 4.47
CA MET A 69 14.37 -11.07 5.13
C MET A 69 14.33 -11.16 6.66
N LYS A 70 13.28 -11.74 7.26
CA LYS A 70 13.27 -12.08 8.70
C LYS A 70 14.46 -12.96 9.12
N GLN A 71 15.00 -13.77 8.22
CA GLN A 71 16.15 -14.63 8.50
C GLN A 71 17.47 -13.85 8.63
N LEU A 72 17.54 -12.63 8.09
CA LEU A 72 18.73 -11.76 8.09
C LEU A 72 18.74 -10.74 9.25
N GLY A 73 17.69 -10.75 10.08
CA GLY A 73 17.57 -9.90 11.27
C GLY A 73 16.62 -8.72 11.11
N PHE A 74 16.11 -8.25 12.25
CA PHE A 74 15.13 -7.16 12.34
C PHE A 74 15.54 -5.84 11.64
N PRO A 75 16.77 -5.31 11.80
CA PRO A 75 17.11 -4.03 11.18
C PRO A 75 17.16 -4.10 9.65
N ALA A 76 17.59 -5.23 9.09
CA ALA A 76 17.62 -5.42 7.64
C ALA A 76 16.20 -5.51 7.04
N SER A 77 15.30 -6.23 7.72
CA SER A 77 13.88 -6.30 7.33
C SER A 77 13.22 -4.91 7.34
N LEU A 78 13.52 -4.10 8.35
CA LEU A 78 12.94 -2.76 8.47
C LEU A 78 13.43 -1.82 7.36
N TRP A 79 14.74 -1.80 7.06
CA TRP A 79 15.27 -1.01 5.94
C TRP A 79 14.72 -1.46 4.59
N PHE A 80 14.53 -2.76 4.41
CA PHE A 80 13.90 -3.31 3.22
C PHE A 80 12.44 -2.85 3.08
N GLU A 81 11.64 -2.93 4.14
CA GLU A 81 10.25 -2.46 4.13
C GLU A 81 10.17 -0.95 3.83
N VAL A 82 11.04 -0.13 4.43
CA VAL A 82 11.08 1.32 4.21
C VAL A 82 11.46 1.66 2.76
N SER A 83 12.48 1.00 2.21
CA SER A 83 12.89 1.22 0.82
C SER A 83 11.81 0.78 -0.18
N LEU A 84 11.16 -0.35 0.08
CA LEU A 84 10.06 -0.85 -0.75
C LEU A 84 8.84 0.07 -0.68
N LEU A 85 8.54 0.63 0.49
CA LEU A 85 7.52 1.67 0.67
C LEU A 85 7.85 2.93 -0.13
N ALA A 86 9.10 3.41 -0.08
CA ALA A 86 9.53 4.60 -0.83
C ALA A 86 9.44 4.37 -2.35
N LEU A 87 9.87 3.19 -2.83
CA LEU A 87 9.74 2.81 -4.23
C LEU A 87 8.27 2.73 -4.66
N ALA A 88 7.41 2.12 -3.84
CA ALA A 88 5.97 2.09 -4.10
C ALA A 88 5.38 3.50 -4.18
N PHE A 89 5.76 4.39 -3.27
CA PHE A 89 5.30 5.78 -3.28
C PHE A 89 5.68 6.52 -4.57
N ILE A 90 6.93 6.36 -5.04
CA ILE A 90 7.39 6.92 -6.32
C ILE A 90 6.65 6.27 -7.50
N TRP A 91 6.37 4.97 -7.43
CA TRP A 91 5.61 4.27 -8.48
C TRP A 91 4.16 4.78 -8.58
N MET A 92 3.53 5.07 -7.44
CA MET A 92 2.18 5.63 -7.40
C MET A 92 2.13 7.08 -7.93
N SER A 93 3.17 7.89 -7.68
CA SER A 93 3.25 9.24 -8.25
C SER A 93 3.47 9.21 -9.76
N ALA A 94 4.28 8.27 -10.28
CA ALA A 94 4.41 8.05 -11.71
C ALA A 94 3.06 7.67 -12.35
N GLY A 95 2.26 6.84 -11.67
CA GLY A 95 0.90 6.51 -12.07
C GLY A 95 0.01 7.75 -12.22
N THR A 96 0.05 8.65 -11.23
CA THR A 96 -0.69 9.93 -11.28
C THR A 96 -0.31 10.75 -12.51
N VAL A 97 0.98 10.88 -12.82
CA VAL A 97 1.44 11.64 -14.00
C VAL A 97 0.92 10.98 -15.28
N MET A 98 1.05 9.66 -15.39
CA MET A 98 0.63 8.91 -16.57
C MET A 98 -0.88 8.99 -16.82
N ILE A 99 -1.71 8.94 -15.78
CA ILE A 99 -3.16 9.12 -15.91
C ILE A 99 -3.49 10.53 -16.41
N ASN A 100 -2.87 11.56 -15.83
CA ASN A 100 -3.12 12.96 -16.24
C ASN A 100 -2.67 13.25 -17.67
N MET A 101 -1.67 12.53 -18.19
CA MET A 101 -1.19 12.66 -19.56
C MET A 101 -2.00 11.83 -20.57
N SER A 102 -2.81 10.87 -20.09
CA SER A 102 -3.60 10.00 -20.97
C SER A 102 -4.93 10.63 -21.35
N THR A 103 -5.02 11.18 -22.56
CA THR A 103 -6.22 11.84 -23.08
C THR A 103 -7.12 10.89 -23.87
N THR A 104 -6.56 9.88 -24.56
CA THR A 104 -7.34 8.96 -25.39
C THR A 104 -7.56 7.57 -24.76
N CYS A 105 -6.72 7.18 -23.80
CA CYS A 105 -6.77 5.84 -23.20
C CYS A 105 -8.05 5.54 -22.42
N GLU A 106 -8.72 6.58 -21.93
CA GLU A 106 -10.04 6.45 -21.30
C GLU A 106 -11.06 5.82 -22.26
N VAL A 107 -10.98 6.14 -23.56
CA VAL A 107 -11.93 5.67 -24.57
C VAL A 107 -11.45 4.37 -25.23
N THR A 108 -10.15 4.24 -25.51
CA THR A 108 -9.60 3.08 -26.23
C THR A 108 -9.39 1.85 -25.35
N ALA A 109 -9.02 2.06 -24.08
CA ALA A 109 -8.74 1.02 -23.10
C ALA A 109 -9.32 1.40 -21.71
N PRO A 110 -10.66 1.54 -21.60
CA PRO A 110 -11.31 2.08 -20.40
C PRO A 110 -10.98 1.28 -19.14
N LEU A 111 -10.99 -0.06 -19.24
CA LEU A 111 -10.68 -0.93 -18.09
C LEU A 111 -9.28 -0.68 -17.53
N LEU A 112 -8.33 -0.38 -18.41
CA LEU A 112 -6.95 -0.17 -18.04
C LEU A 112 -6.73 1.22 -17.42
N TRP A 113 -7.37 2.24 -17.99
CA TRP A 113 -7.37 3.58 -17.44
C TRP A 113 -8.07 3.65 -16.07
N TRP A 114 -9.29 3.11 -15.96
CA TRP A 114 -10.07 3.14 -14.73
C TRP A 114 -9.44 2.34 -13.60
N SER A 115 -8.88 1.16 -13.88
CA SER A 115 -8.18 0.37 -12.85
C SER A 115 -6.98 1.13 -12.28
N THR A 116 -6.20 1.77 -13.15
CA THR A 116 -5.06 2.61 -12.76
C THR A 116 -5.54 3.83 -11.96
N PHE A 117 -6.56 4.55 -12.45
CA PHE A 117 -7.14 5.72 -11.80
C PHE A 117 -7.67 5.43 -10.40
N VAL A 118 -8.49 4.39 -10.25
CA VAL A 118 -9.07 4.00 -8.96
C VAL A 118 -7.98 3.61 -7.98
N THR A 119 -6.98 2.83 -8.42
CA THR A 119 -5.90 2.37 -7.56
C THR A 119 -5.04 3.53 -7.05
N VAL A 120 -4.64 4.43 -7.95
CA VAL A 120 -3.86 5.63 -7.60
C VAL A 120 -4.67 6.53 -6.67
N SER A 121 -5.94 6.76 -6.97
CA SER A 121 -6.83 7.59 -6.15
C SER A 121 -7.01 7.02 -4.74
N LEU A 122 -7.31 5.73 -4.61
CA LEU A 122 -7.46 5.07 -3.32
C LEU A 122 -6.18 5.13 -2.48
N PHE A 123 -5.02 4.99 -3.10
CA PHE A 123 -3.74 5.13 -2.42
C PHE A 123 -3.53 6.53 -1.85
N TRP A 124 -3.75 7.58 -2.64
CA TRP A 124 -3.59 8.96 -2.18
C TRP A 124 -4.63 9.33 -1.11
N CYS A 125 -5.88 8.90 -1.26
CA CYS A 125 -6.91 9.06 -0.25
C CYS A 125 -6.52 8.37 1.06
N GLY A 126 -6.01 7.13 1.00
CA GLY A 126 -5.54 6.38 2.15
C GLY A 126 -4.31 7.02 2.81
N ALA A 127 -3.33 7.48 2.03
CA ALA A 127 -2.13 8.12 2.54
C ALA A 127 -2.45 9.43 3.28
N ILE A 128 -3.27 10.29 2.66
CA ILE A 128 -3.70 11.56 3.27
C ILE A 128 -4.55 11.29 4.52
N GLY A 129 -5.53 10.39 4.43
CA GLY A 129 -6.38 10.01 5.56
C GLY A 129 -5.59 9.43 6.73
N GLY A 130 -4.60 8.59 6.45
CA GLY A 130 -3.70 8.02 7.46
C GLY A 130 -2.87 9.07 8.18
N VAL A 131 -2.32 10.05 7.45
CA VAL A 131 -1.59 11.17 8.06
C VAL A 131 -2.49 11.98 8.97
N PHE A 132 -3.70 12.35 8.53
CA PHE A 132 -4.64 13.09 9.37
C PHE A 132 -5.10 12.31 10.60
N PHE A 133 -5.28 10.99 10.47
CA PHE A 133 -5.64 10.13 11.60
C PHE A 133 -4.52 10.08 12.66
N LEU A 134 -3.26 9.92 12.23
CA LEU A 134 -2.10 9.95 13.12
C LEU A 134 -1.95 11.32 13.80
N LEU A 135 -2.12 12.40 13.04
CA LEU A 135 -2.12 13.75 13.62
C LEU A 135 -3.22 13.91 14.65
N SER A 136 -4.43 13.40 14.39
CA SER A 136 -5.55 13.47 15.33
C SER A 136 -5.24 12.72 16.64
N ILE A 137 -4.64 11.52 16.55
CA ILE A 137 -4.24 10.74 17.73
C ILE A 137 -3.19 11.47 18.58
N VAL A 138 -2.30 12.26 17.98
CA VAL A 138 -1.29 13.01 18.73
C VAL A 138 -1.85 14.32 19.27
N LEU A 139 -2.60 15.06 18.45
CA LEU A 139 -3.08 16.40 18.78
C LEU A 139 -4.22 16.37 19.81
N ILE A 140 -5.15 15.40 19.73
CA ILE A 140 -6.28 15.32 20.66
C ILE A 140 -5.79 15.15 22.11
N PRO A 141 -4.91 14.19 22.45
CA PRO A 141 -4.35 14.07 23.80
C PRO A 141 -3.49 15.26 24.19
N MET A 142 -2.68 15.84 23.29
CA MET A 142 -1.90 17.04 23.62
C MET A 142 -2.78 18.23 23.98
N PHE A 143 -3.91 18.39 23.28
CA PHE A 143 -4.91 19.42 23.56
C PHE A 143 -5.65 19.14 24.88
N LEU A 144 -6.08 17.90 25.11
CA LEU A 144 -6.78 17.49 26.34
C LEU A 144 -5.88 17.46 27.58
N ALA A 145 -4.59 17.13 27.44
CA ALA A 145 -3.60 17.15 28.51
C ALA A 145 -3.09 18.56 28.83
N GLY A 146 -3.49 19.57 28.05
CA GLY A 146 -3.27 20.98 28.34
C GLY A 146 -1.82 21.33 28.67
N GLY A 147 -0.88 20.97 27.79
CA GLY A 147 0.53 21.38 27.92
C GLY A 147 1.23 20.98 29.23
N ARG A 148 0.68 20.07 30.04
CA ARG A 148 1.32 19.62 31.27
C ARG A 148 2.45 18.68 30.91
N THR A 149 3.67 19.21 30.91
CA THR A 149 4.92 18.48 30.92
C THR A 149 4.79 17.30 31.90
N PRO A 150 5.15 16.06 31.50
CA PRO A 150 5.13 14.95 32.44
C PRO A 150 6.08 15.29 33.59
N GLN A 151 5.55 15.51 34.79
CA GLN A 151 6.35 15.56 36.00
C GLN A 151 6.82 14.14 36.27
N ILE A 152 8.03 13.86 35.80
CA ILE A 152 8.81 12.70 36.22
C ILE A 152 9.15 13.00 37.69
N LEU A 153 8.44 12.34 38.60
CA LEU A 153 8.75 12.30 40.03
C LEU A 153 9.25 10.91 40.39
#